data_AF-W2NIZ4-F1
#
_entry.id   AF-W2NIZ4-F1
#
_cell.length_a   1.000
_cell.length_b   1.000
_cell.length_c   1.000
_cell.angle_alpha   90.00
_cell.angle_beta   90.00
_cell.angle_gamma   90.00
#
_symmetry.space_group_name_H-M   'P 1'
#
loop_
_entity.id
_entity.type
_entity.pdbx_description
1 polymer ?
#
loop_
_entity_poly.entity_id
_entity_poly.type
_entity_poly.pdbx_seq_one_letter_code
_entity_poly.pdbx_strand_id
1 'polypeptide(L)'
;DIALVNSYIVYTELWEKTKKKKDSHYAFLLELHSQLTNISGADFIGSAQVLEAPPRRPIVISGGHAIVQGGDKRKNGEATRSRRRACKVYSLLKQKGAKRASKRSCYCPKCSKNKKGLTWLCNRLRGHYQHEGLTCAQIWHLTWYNGEFKPTSGHIRDRATPQS
;
A
#
# COMPACT_ATOMS: atom_id res chain seq x y z
N ASP A 1 -12.38 7.05 -23.65
CA ASP A 1 -11.54 6.88 -24.85
C ASP A 1 -10.22 6.16 -24.58
N ILE A 2 -9.37 6.65 -23.66
CA ILE A 2 -8.07 6.02 -23.32
C ILE A 2 -8.14 4.51 -23.03
N ALA A 3 -9.17 4.03 -22.32
CA ALA A 3 -9.32 2.61 -22.03
C ALA A 3 -9.55 1.75 -23.28
N LEU A 4 -10.33 2.25 -24.26
CA LEU A 4 -10.61 1.54 -25.51
C LEU A 4 -9.34 1.48 -26.38
N VAL A 5 -8.60 2.59 -26.46
CA VAL A 5 -7.32 2.64 -27.17
C VAL A 5 -6.30 1.68 -26.56
N ASN A 6 -6.16 1.67 -25.24
CA ASN A 6 -5.26 0.74 -24.55
C ASN A 6 -5.68 -0.71 -24.76
N SER A 7 -6.98 -1.00 -24.70
CA SER A 7 -7.50 -2.36 -24.95
C SER A 7 -7.23 -2.81 -26.39
N TYR A 8 -7.33 -1.91 -27.36
CA TYR A 8 -7.02 -2.20 -28.75
C TYR A 8 -5.52 -2.43 -28.97
N ILE A 9 -4.64 -1.67 -28.31
CA ILE A 9 -3.19 -1.89 -28.38
C ILE A 9 -2.85 -3.31 -27.87
N VAL A 10 -3.37 -3.69 -26.71
CA VAL A 10 -3.16 -5.03 -26.14
C VAL A 10 -3.73 -6.12 -27.05
N TYR A 11 -4.93 -5.91 -27.58
CA TYR A 11 -5.53 -6.79 -28.59
C TYR A 11 -4.57 -6.97 -29.76
N THR A 12 -4.13 -5.89 -30.40
CA THR A 12 -3.23 -5.99 -31.56
C THR A 12 -1.92 -6.72 -31.26
N GLU A 13 -1.32 -6.53 -30.08
CA GLU A 13 -0.08 -7.22 -29.70
C GLU A 13 -0.27 -8.74 -29.53
N LEU A 14 -1.42 -9.16 -28.99
CA LEU A 14 -1.78 -10.58 -28.87
C LEU A 14 -2.09 -11.22 -30.23
N TRP A 15 -2.69 -10.46 -31.13
CA TRP A 15 -3.04 -10.90 -32.48
C TRP A 15 -1.83 -11.01 -33.42
N GLU A 16 -0.85 -10.12 -33.29
CA GLU A 16 0.42 -10.23 -34.01
C GLU A 16 1.18 -11.52 -33.66
N LYS A 17 1.05 -11.99 -32.42
CA LYS A 17 1.67 -13.24 -31.94
C LYS A 17 0.97 -14.50 -32.46
N THR A 18 -0.30 -14.42 -32.86
CA THR A 18 -1.15 -15.60 -33.18
C THR A 18 -1.43 -15.79 -34.68
N LYS A 19 -0.93 -14.89 -35.55
CA LYS A 19 -0.98 -14.93 -37.03
C LYS A 19 -2.32 -15.37 -37.62
N LYS A 20 -3.20 -14.41 -37.87
CA LYS A 20 -4.20 -14.34 -38.96
C LYS A 20 -4.61 -12.86 -39.08
N LYS A 21 -4.94 -12.43 -40.29
CA LYS A 21 -5.18 -11.04 -40.74
C LYS A 21 -5.68 -10.06 -39.65
N LYS A 22 -5.05 -8.89 -39.55
CA LYS A 22 -5.40 -7.83 -38.59
C LYS A 22 -6.84 -7.36 -38.79
N ASP A 23 -7.66 -7.46 -37.75
CA ASP A 23 -8.99 -6.88 -37.75
C ASP A 23 -8.92 -5.35 -37.79
N SER A 24 -9.90 -4.73 -38.43
CA SER A 24 -10.03 -3.28 -38.37
C SER A 24 -10.41 -2.85 -36.96
N HIS A 25 -10.02 -1.63 -36.57
CA HIS A 25 -10.41 -1.03 -35.28
C HIS A 25 -11.94 -1.06 -35.08
N TYR A 26 -12.70 -0.89 -36.17
CA TYR A 26 -14.15 -0.97 -36.14
C TYR A 26 -14.67 -2.39 -35.84
N ALA A 27 -14.09 -3.42 -36.46
CA ALA A 27 -14.46 -4.81 -36.19
C ALA A 27 -14.19 -5.19 -34.72
N PHE A 28 -13.06 -4.73 -34.16
CA PHE A 28 -12.76 -4.88 -32.74
C PHE A 28 -13.80 -4.22 -31.84
N LEU A 29 -14.20 -2.98 -32.14
CA LEU A 29 -15.19 -2.26 -31.34
C LEU A 29 -16.59 -2.90 -31.42
N LEU A 30 -16.99 -3.43 -32.58
CA LEU A 30 -18.25 -4.16 -32.73
C LEU A 30 -18.27 -5.44 -31.91
N GLU A 31 -17.19 -6.21 -31.95
CA GLU A 31 -17.07 -7.44 -31.18
C GLU A 31 -17.06 -7.15 -29.68
N LEU A 32 -16.28 -6.14 -29.25
CA LEU A 32 -16.27 -5.70 -27.85
C LEU A 32 -17.66 -5.24 -27.40
N HIS A 33 -18.38 -4.51 -28.25
CA HIS A 33 -19.73 -4.05 -27.93
C HIS A 33 -20.69 -5.24 -27.75
N SER A 34 -20.67 -6.21 -28.67
CA SER A 34 -21.46 -7.44 -28.59
C SER A 34 -21.15 -8.24 -27.31
N GLN A 35 -19.87 -8.34 -26.95
CA GLN A 35 -19.48 -9.03 -25.73
C GLN A 35 -20.03 -8.30 -24.51
N LEU A 36 -19.86 -6.97 -24.42
CA LEU A 36 -20.32 -6.18 -23.28
C LEU A 36 -21.84 -6.18 -23.10
N THR A 37 -22.62 -6.23 -24.19
CA THR A 37 -24.08 -6.26 -24.13
C THR A 37 -24.63 -7.64 -23.78
N ASN A 38 -23.88 -8.70 -24.08
CA ASN A 38 -24.23 -10.08 -23.72
C ASN A 38 -23.75 -10.50 -22.33
N ILE A 39 -23.04 -9.64 -21.59
CA ILE A 39 -22.65 -9.91 -20.21
C ILE A 39 -23.90 -10.02 -19.33
N SER A 40 -24.08 -11.18 -18.72
CA SER A 40 -25.14 -11.47 -17.76
C SER A 40 -24.60 -11.48 -16.32
N GLY A 41 -25.51 -11.40 -15.35
CA GLY A 41 -25.21 -11.58 -13.92
C GLY A 41 -24.37 -12.82 -13.63
N ALA A 42 -24.58 -13.90 -14.39
CA ALA A 42 -23.86 -15.17 -14.25
C ALA A 42 -22.36 -15.08 -14.60
N ASP A 43 -21.97 -14.20 -15.52
CA ASP A 43 -20.57 -14.01 -15.92
C ASP A 43 -19.75 -13.36 -14.80
N PHE A 44 -20.42 -12.64 -13.89
CA PHE A 44 -19.81 -12.10 -12.67
C PHE A 44 -19.66 -13.14 -11.55
N ILE A 45 -20.38 -14.26 -11.62
CA ILE A 45 -20.35 -15.32 -10.59
C ILE A 45 -19.13 -16.24 -10.82
N GLY A 46 -18.71 -16.45 -12.07
CA GLY A 46 -17.55 -17.26 -12.44
C GLY A 46 -16.18 -16.64 -12.12
N SER A 47 -16.14 -15.33 -11.82
CA SER A 47 -14.94 -14.62 -11.34
C SER A 47 -15.15 -14.07 -9.93
N ALA A 48 -16.04 -14.67 -9.16
CA ALA A 48 -15.86 -14.71 -7.71
C ALA A 48 -14.76 -15.73 -7.38
N GLN A 49 -13.55 -15.52 -7.92
CA GLN A 49 -12.47 -15.41 -6.96
C GLN A 49 -12.92 -14.24 -6.09
N VAL A 50 -13.56 -14.60 -4.97
CA VAL A 50 -13.34 -13.88 -3.75
C VAL A 50 -11.82 -13.75 -3.72
N LEU A 51 -11.31 -12.64 -4.26
CA LEU A 51 -10.15 -12.01 -3.71
C LEU A 51 -10.62 -11.75 -2.29
N GLU A 52 -10.57 -12.79 -1.45
CA GLU A 52 -10.35 -12.68 -0.03
C GLU A 52 -9.35 -11.56 0.00
N ALA A 53 -9.76 -10.38 0.48
CA ALA A 53 -8.88 -9.25 0.52
C ALA A 53 -7.59 -9.80 1.15
N PRO A 54 -6.50 -9.94 0.36
CA PRO A 54 -5.55 -11.04 0.52
C PRO A 54 -5.23 -11.13 1.98
N PRO A 55 -5.59 -12.24 2.67
CA PRO A 55 -5.79 -12.27 4.13
C PRO A 55 -4.61 -11.58 4.74
N ARG A 56 -4.77 -10.31 5.18
CA ARG A 56 -3.68 -9.30 5.22
C ARG A 56 -2.37 -10.00 5.53
N ARG A 57 -1.64 -10.42 4.49
CA ARG A 57 -0.54 -11.34 4.75
C ARG A 57 0.37 -10.53 5.65
N PRO A 58 0.73 -11.02 6.86
CA PRO A 58 1.72 -10.32 7.64
C PRO A 58 2.89 -10.17 6.68
N ILE A 59 3.14 -8.92 6.27
CA ILE A 59 4.15 -8.62 5.26
C ILE A 59 5.41 -9.19 5.86
N VAL A 60 5.95 -10.23 5.23
CA VAL A 60 7.16 -10.90 5.69
C VAL A 60 8.27 -9.90 5.44
N ILE A 61 8.49 -9.06 6.44
CA ILE A 61 9.66 -8.23 6.51
C ILE A 61 10.75 -9.20 6.96
N SER A 62 11.67 -9.51 6.05
CA SER A 62 12.80 -10.43 6.27
C SER A 62 13.46 -10.20 7.65
N GLY A 63 13.90 -11.29 8.28
CA GLY A 63 14.49 -11.25 9.62
C GLY A 63 13.48 -11.30 10.78
N GLY A 64 12.22 -11.67 10.50
CA GLY A 64 11.16 -11.83 11.49
C GLY A 64 10.70 -10.52 12.13
N HIS A 65 10.84 -9.41 11.41
CA HIS A 65 10.24 -8.14 11.79
C HIS A 65 8.73 -8.20 11.47
N ALA A 66 7.88 -8.07 12.49
CA ALA A 66 6.44 -8.05 12.29
C ALA A 66 5.87 -6.67 12.64
N ILE A 67 4.86 -6.24 11.90
CA ILE A 67 4.11 -5.01 12.18
C ILE A 67 2.87 -5.37 12.99
N VAL A 68 2.81 -4.90 14.24
CA VAL A 68 1.70 -5.13 15.17
C VAL A 68 0.87 -3.86 15.28
N GLN A 69 -0.45 -3.99 15.31
CA GLN A 69 -1.33 -2.85 15.53
C GLN A 69 -1.24 -2.40 16.99
N GLY A 70 -0.88 -1.14 17.22
CA GLY A 70 -0.74 -0.62 18.58
C GLY A 70 -2.07 -0.14 19.15
N GLY A 71 -2.42 -0.65 20.34
CA GLY A 71 -3.59 -0.24 21.12
C GLY A 71 -3.31 0.92 22.09
N ASP A 72 -2.46 1.88 21.72
CA ASP A 72 -2.13 3.01 22.60
C ASP A 72 -3.38 3.86 22.81
N LYS A 73 -3.90 3.89 24.03
CA LYS A 73 -5.10 4.62 24.45
C LYS A 73 -4.70 5.69 25.45
N ARG A 74 -5.24 6.90 25.30
CA ARG A 74 -5.13 7.96 26.31
C ARG A 74 -6.49 8.13 27.00
N LYS A 75 -6.48 8.24 28.33
CA LYS A 75 -7.63 8.78 29.07
C LYS A 75 -7.67 10.29 28.85
N ASN A 76 -8.85 10.84 28.58
CA ASN A 76 -9.08 12.26 28.38
C ASN A 76 -10.36 12.62 29.16
N GLY A 77 -10.22 12.76 30.47
CA GLY A 77 -11.35 12.66 31.41
C GLY A 77 -11.87 11.21 31.45
N GLU A 78 -13.19 11.04 31.44
CA GLU A 78 -13.87 9.73 31.40
C GLU A 78 -13.74 9.00 30.05
N ALA A 79 -13.49 9.74 28.96
CA ALA A 79 -13.40 9.17 27.63
C ALA A 79 -12.00 8.58 27.34
N THR A 80 -11.97 7.30 26.96
CA THR A 80 -10.75 6.66 26.46
C THR A 80 -10.63 6.83 24.95
N ARG A 81 -9.64 7.59 24.48
CA ARG A 81 -9.40 7.83 23.05
C ARG A 81 -8.11 7.17 22.58
N SER A 82 -8.17 6.45 21.47
CA SER A 82 -6.97 5.87 20.85
C SER A 82 -6.00 6.97 20.42
N ARG A 83 -4.75 6.85 20.88
CA ARG A 83 -3.70 7.81 20.64
C ARG A 83 -3.08 7.57 19.27
N ARG A 84 -3.12 8.60 18.42
CA ARG A 84 -2.53 8.55 17.07
C ARG A 84 -1.04 8.86 17.13
N ARG A 85 -0.21 7.96 16.61
CA ARG A 85 1.24 8.11 16.58
C ARG A 85 1.69 8.39 15.15
N ALA A 86 2.62 9.33 15.01
CA ALA A 86 3.14 9.69 13.69
C ALA A 86 4.05 8.56 13.19
N CYS A 87 3.90 8.20 11.92
CA CYS A 87 4.80 7.26 11.26
C CYS A 87 6.18 7.89 11.07
N LYS A 88 7.25 7.18 11.44
CA LYS A 88 8.64 7.67 11.31
C LYS A 88 9.00 7.95 9.84
N VAL A 89 8.73 7.00 8.94
CA VAL A 89 8.97 7.17 7.49
C VAL A 89 8.20 8.35 6.91
N TYR A 90 6.92 8.48 7.24
CA TYR A 90 6.16 9.63 6.77
C TYR A 90 6.68 10.95 7.32
N SER A 91 7.13 10.96 8.58
CA SER A 91 7.64 12.19 9.19
C SER A 91 8.93 12.67 8.54
N LEU A 92 9.71 11.74 7.98
CA LEU A 92 10.93 12.02 7.23
C LEU A 92 10.67 12.37 5.75
N LEU A 93 9.78 11.64 5.08
CA LEU A 93 9.52 11.82 3.64
C LEU A 93 8.47 12.89 3.32
N LYS A 94 7.76 13.43 4.32
CA LYS A 94 6.76 14.46 4.07
C LYS A 94 7.44 15.75 3.58
N GLN A 95 6.89 16.36 2.53
CA GLN A 95 7.24 17.73 2.16
C GLN A 95 6.71 18.74 3.20
N LYS A 96 7.35 19.91 3.27
CA LYS A 96 6.88 21.00 4.15
C LYS A 96 5.41 21.32 3.81
N GLY A 97 4.54 21.34 4.83
CA GLY A 97 3.10 21.60 4.67
C GLY A 97 2.20 20.38 4.44
N ALA A 98 2.74 19.17 4.24
CA ALA A 98 1.91 17.98 4.02
C ALA A 98 1.10 17.57 5.28
N LYS A 99 -0.18 17.22 5.08
CA LYS A 99 -1.10 16.76 6.14
C LYS A 99 -0.54 15.55 6.87
N ARG A 100 -0.92 15.34 8.13
CA ARG A 100 -0.46 14.21 8.94
C ARG A 100 -0.92 12.86 8.36
N ALA A 101 -0.06 11.84 8.38
CA ALA A 101 -0.42 10.50 7.90
C ALA A 101 -1.69 9.94 8.56
N SER A 102 -2.43 9.14 7.78
CA SER A 102 -3.71 8.52 8.15
C SER A 102 -3.61 7.52 9.32
N LYS A 103 -4.78 7.25 9.94
CA LYS A 103 -5.04 6.80 11.33
C LYS A 103 -4.53 5.41 11.76
N ARG A 104 -3.89 4.60 10.91
CA ARG A 104 -3.45 3.24 11.29
C ARG A 104 -2.00 3.26 11.75
N SER A 105 -1.81 3.46 13.06
CA SER A 105 -0.50 3.38 13.71
C SER A 105 -0.21 1.94 14.07
N CYS A 106 0.63 1.28 13.29
CA CYS A 106 1.22 0.00 13.68
C CYS A 106 2.67 0.24 14.13
N TYR A 107 3.28 -0.71 14.82
CA TYR A 107 4.68 -0.61 15.24
C TYR A 107 5.40 -1.94 15.05
N CYS A 108 6.73 -1.90 14.94
CA CYS A 108 7.54 -3.12 14.91
C CYS A 108 8.14 -3.38 16.30
N PRO A 109 7.80 -4.47 17.00
CA PRO A 109 8.38 -4.80 18.30
C PRO A 109 9.90 -4.97 18.25
N LYS A 110 10.43 -5.67 17.24
CA LYS A 110 11.89 -5.88 17.07
C LYS A 110 12.65 -4.56 16.91
N CYS A 111 12.19 -3.67 16.02
CA CYS A 111 12.80 -2.34 15.87
C CYS A 111 12.60 -1.42 17.08
N SER A 112 11.78 -1.82 18.07
CA SER A 112 11.52 -1.03 19.27
C SER A 112 12.37 -1.48 20.46
N LYS A 113 12.89 -2.71 20.48
CA LYS A 113 13.64 -3.28 21.62
C LYS A 113 14.82 -2.41 22.07
N ASN A 114 15.58 -1.86 21.13
CA ASN A 114 16.80 -1.08 21.43
C ASN A 114 16.58 0.44 21.29
N LYS A 115 15.33 0.92 21.28
CA LYS A 115 15.01 2.34 21.07
C LYS A 115 14.23 2.87 22.27
N LYS A 116 14.43 4.15 22.58
CA LYS A 116 13.75 4.84 23.69
C LYS A 116 12.22 4.76 23.62
N GLY A 117 11.65 4.46 22.45
CA GLY A 117 10.22 4.18 22.34
C GLY A 117 9.85 3.45 21.05
N LEU A 118 8.56 3.15 20.92
CA LEU A 118 8.04 2.32 19.84
C LEU A 118 8.30 2.90 18.44
N THR A 119 8.73 2.03 17.54
CA THR A 119 8.95 2.34 16.13
C THR A 119 7.62 2.27 15.37
N TRP A 120 6.90 3.40 15.37
CA TRP A 120 5.60 3.55 14.70
C TRP A 120 5.75 3.68 13.18
N LEU A 121 5.10 2.78 12.45
CA LEU A 121 5.12 2.65 11.00
C LEU A 121 3.71 2.52 10.43
N CYS A 122 3.54 3.00 9.21
CA CYS A 122 2.29 2.88 8.47
C CYS A 122 2.36 1.68 7.51
N ASN A 123 1.26 0.98 7.29
CA ASN A 123 1.18 -0.02 6.20
C ASN A 123 0.43 0.55 4.99
N ARG A 124 0.89 1.70 4.48
CA ARG A 124 0.30 2.35 3.30
C ARG A 124 1.40 2.60 2.29
N LEU A 125 1.13 2.25 1.04
CA LEU A 125 1.97 2.56 -0.10
C LEU A 125 2.31 4.06 -0.13
N ARG A 126 3.53 4.36 -0.56
CA ARG A 126 4.03 5.71 -0.76
C ARG A 126 4.24 5.91 -2.25
N GLY A 127 3.60 6.94 -2.81
CA GLY A 127 3.91 7.44 -4.14
C GLY A 127 5.08 8.42 -4.09
N HIS A 128 6.18 8.04 -3.44
CA HIS A 128 7.40 8.83 -3.44
C HIS A 128 8.29 8.32 -4.56
N TYR A 129 8.83 9.20 -5.41
CA TYR A 129 9.57 8.85 -6.62
C TYR A 129 10.71 7.82 -6.39
N GLN A 130 11.41 7.88 -5.25
CA GLN A 130 12.49 6.91 -4.91
C GLN A 130 12.00 5.57 -4.35
N HIS A 131 10.73 5.49 -3.96
CA HIS A 131 10.16 4.36 -3.22
C HIS A 131 8.76 4.01 -3.74
N GLU A 132 8.57 4.09 -5.06
CA GLU A 132 7.30 3.74 -5.69
C GLU A 132 6.95 2.29 -5.40
N GLY A 133 5.67 2.05 -5.07
CA GLY A 133 5.20 0.71 -4.75
C GLY A 133 5.61 0.16 -3.37
N LEU A 134 6.37 0.90 -2.56
CA LEU A 134 6.74 0.48 -1.20
C LEU A 134 5.86 1.11 -0.11
N THR A 135 5.51 0.32 0.90
CA THR A 135 4.84 0.81 2.11
C THR A 135 5.83 1.46 3.08
N CYS A 136 5.37 2.28 4.03
CA CYS A 136 6.27 2.80 5.07
C CYS A 136 7.00 1.67 5.83
N ALA A 137 6.32 0.55 6.08
CA ALA A 137 6.94 -0.57 6.75
C ALA A 137 8.10 -1.13 5.91
N GLN A 138 7.90 -1.32 4.61
CA GLN A 138 8.96 -1.81 3.72
C GLN A 138 10.11 -0.82 3.58
N ILE A 139 9.84 0.48 3.38
CA ILE A 139 10.89 1.51 3.30
C ILE A 139 11.76 1.48 4.55
N TRP A 140 11.15 1.38 5.74
CA TRP A 140 11.90 1.37 6.99
C TRP A 140 12.84 0.16 7.13
N HIS A 141 12.39 -1.03 6.73
CA HIS A 141 13.13 -2.27 6.97
C HIS A 141 14.05 -2.64 5.82
N LEU A 142 13.58 -2.50 4.58
CA LEU A 142 14.32 -2.88 3.37
C LEU A 142 15.26 -1.76 2.93
N THR A 143 14.73 -0.55 2.77
CA THR A 143 15.51 0.57 2.20
C THR A 143 16.39 1.25 3.25
N TRP A 144 15.88 1.41 4.48
CA TRP A 144 16.62 2.07 5.56
C TRP A 144 17.25 1.08 6.54
N TYR A 145 17.26 -0.21 6.24
CA TYR A 145 17.89 -1.26 7.04
C TYR A 145 17.52 -1.14 8.53
N ASN A 146 16.24 -1.36 8.82
CA ASN A 146 15.66 -1.23 10.18
C ASN A 146 15.80 0.18 10.82
N GLY A 147 16.05 1.19 10.00
CA GLY A 147 16.21 2.59 10.37
C GLY A 147 17.65 2.99 10.69
N GLU A 148 18.65 2.20 10.31
CA GLU A 148 20.08 2.56 10.36
C GLU A 148 20.42 3.61 9.31
N PHE A 149 19.95 3.44 8.07
CA PHE A 149 20.21 4.34 6.93
C PHE A 149 19.06 5.31 6.65
N LYS A 150 18.29 5.67 7.68
CA LYS A 150 17.18 6.62 7.52
C LYS A 150 17.73 8.03 7.22
N PRO A 151 17.03 8.85 6.41
CA PRO A 151 17.42 10.23 6.16
C PRO A 151 17.49 11.08 7.44
N THR A 152 18.51 11.93 7.54
CA THR A 152 18.70 12.88 8.66
C THR A 152 17.97 14.21 8.44
N SER A 153 17.51 14.48 7.21
CA SER A 153 16.91 15.75 6.79
C SER A 153 15.52 16.04 7.39
N GLY A 154 14.98 15.15 8.22
CA GLY A 154 13.65 15.29 8.81
C GLY A 154 13.63 15.12 10.33
N HIS A 155 12.67 15.81 10.97
CA HIS A 155 12.49 15.74 12.43
C HIS A 155 11.62 14.53 12.83
N ILE A 156 12.24 13.51 13.43
CA ILE A 156 11.53 12.38 14.06
C ILE A 156 11.30 12.69 15.53
N ARG A 157 10.06 12.50 16.02
CA ARG A 157 9.77 12.53 17.46
C ARG A 157 9.93 11.14 18.04
N ASP A 158 11.03 10.88 18.72
CA ASP A 158 11.19 9.68 19.55
C ASP A 158 10.54 9.94 20.91
N ARG A 159 9.32 9.43 21.09
CA ARG A 159 8.62 9.51 22.37
C ARG A 159 8.81 8.20 23.12
N ALA A 160 9.26 8.30 24.36
CA ALA A 160 9.25 7.16 25.26
C ALA A 160 7.83 6.61 25.40
N THR A 161 7.73 5.29 25.36
CA THR A 161 6.52 4.60 25.82
C THR A 161 6.55 4.64 27.34
N PRO A 162 5.46 5.08 28.02
CA PRO A 162 5.39 4.92 29.46
C PRO A 162 5.54 3.43 29.77
N GLN A 163 6.51 3.08 30.63
CA GLN A 163 6.59 1.73 31.17
C GLN A 163 5.34 1.54 32.04
N SER A 164 4.61 0.48 31.75
CA SER A 164 3.48 0.02 32.56
C SER A 164 3.97 -0.56 33.87
#